data_AF-A0A0G3F1G2-F1
#
_entry.id   AF-A0A0G3F1G2-F1
#
_cell.length_a   1.000
_cell.length_b   1.000
_cell.length_c   1.000
_cell.angle_alpha   90.00
_cell.angle_beta   90.00
_cell.angle_gamma   90.00
#
_symmetry.space_group_name_H-M   'P 1'
#
loop_
_entity.id
_entity.type
_entity.pdbx_description
1 polymer ?
#
loop_
_entity_poly.entity_id
_entity_poly.type
_entity_poly.pdbx_seq_one_letter_code
_entity_poly.pdbx_strand_id
1 'polypeptide(L)'
;MFSNFTFSIIDMSDIKTRFDFKYLSTAHQFHLVDPSPWPLVASIGALCLTSGLVLYMQKMIGGFSLFLNGFCLVLLVMYVWWRDIVREATYEEHHTVTVQRGLRLGMILFIVSEIMFFFAFFGVFFTQVMIYTLVLASLFTYFQGLEYVTAPFDITDGIYGSCFYMATGFHGFHVFVGTIALLISFIRIIMGQQTTTHHFGFESAIWYWHFVDVVWLFLFINIYWWGNLEPNNLSATVLL
;
A
#
# COMPACT_ATOMS: atom_id res chain seq x y z
N MET A 1 38.82 20.33 -42.87
CA MET A 1 38.98 21.73 -42.44
C MET A 1 37.59 22.24 -42.06
N PHE A 2 37.14 21.85 -40.87
CA PHE A 2 35.83 22.19 -40.33
C PHE A 2 35.94 23.54 -39.62
N SER A 3 35.14 24.52 -40.03
CA SER A 3 35.01 25.80 -39.33
C SER A 3 33.58 25.94 -38.78
N ASN A 4 33.49 25.77 -37.46
CA ASN A 4 32.60 26.43 -36.51
C ASN A 4 31.16 26.74 -36.94
N PHE A 5 30.28 25.74 -36.81
CA PHE A 5 28.87 26.00 -36.48
C PHE A 5 28.79 26.23 -34.96
N THR A 6 28.89 27.48 -34.52
CA THR A 6 28.54 27.86 -33.15
C THR A 6 27.01 27.79 -33.03
N PHE A 7 26.52 26.73 -32.39
CA PHE A 7 25.15 26.69 -31.90
C PHE A 7 25.02 27.79 -30.85
N SER A 8 24.41 28.93 -31.19
CA SER A 8 24.12 29.95 -30.19
C SER A 8 23.17 29.28 -29.20
N ILE A 9 23.63 29.07 -27.98
CA ILE A 9 22.76 28.77 -26.84
C ILE A 9 21.73 29.89 -26.85
N ILE A 10 20.48 29.56 -27.19
CA ILE A 10 19.37 30.48 -26.98
C ILE A 10 19.38 30.74 -25.48
N ASP A 11 19.71 31.96 -25.10
CA ASP A 11 19.70 32.36 -23.71
C ASP A 11 18.28 32.18 -23.18
N MET A 12 18.12 31.30 -22.19
CA MET A 12 16.84 31.02 -21.56
C MET A 12 16.24 32.27 -20.90
N SER A 13 17.07 33.29 -20.64
CA SER A 13 16.63 34.61 -20.17
C SER A 13 15.80 35.37 -21.22
N ASP A 14 16.03 35.13 -22.50
CA ASP A 14 15.44 35.85 -23.63
C ASP A 14 14.11 35.23 -24.12
N ILE A 15 13.84 33.97 -23.77
CA ILE A 15 12.54 33.32 -24.00
C ILE A 15 11.51 33.82 -22.98
N LYS A 16 11.95 34.10 -21.75
CA LYS A 16 11.08 34.53 -20.64
C LYS A 16 10.43 35.89 -20.87
N THR A 17 11.01 36.72 -21.73
CA THR A 17 10.53 38.07 -22.08
C THR A 17 9.64 38.10 -23.32
N ARG A 18 9.72 37.08 -24.20
CA ARG A 18 9.04 37.07 -25.51
C ARG A 18 7.62 36.51 -25.49
N PHE A 19 7.31 35.69 -24.49
CA PHE A 19 5.98 35.15 -24.27
C PHE A 19 5.52 35.59 -22.88
N ASP A 20 4.87 36.75 -22.84
CA ASP A 20 4.16 37.23 -21.67
C ASP A 20 2.89 36.38 -21.49
N PHE A 21 3.07 35.10 -21.14
CA PHE A 21 2.01 34.32 -20.53
C PHE A 21 1.72 35.01 -19.21
N LYS A 22 0.68 35.85 -19.25
CA LYS A 22 0.09 36.49 -18.09
C LYS A 22 -0.51 35.40 -17.20
N TYR A 23 0.35 34.67 -16.49
CA TYR A 23 -0.06 33.88 -15.35
C TYR A 23 -0.72 34.88 -14.39
N LEU A 24 -2.00 34.67 -14.11
CA LEU A 24 -2.67 35.38 -13.04
C LEU A 24 -1.86 35.12 -11.77
N SER A 25 -1.15 36.13 -11.29
CA SER A 25 -0.51 36.08 -9.98
C SER A 25 -1.62 35.88 -8.95
N THR A 26 -1.80 34.64 -8.52
CA THR A 26 -2.73 34.32 -7.45
C THR A 26 -2.12 34.83 -6.15
N ALA A 27 -2.94 35.49 -5.32
CA ALA A 27 -2.48 36.01 -4.04
C ALA A 27 -2.18 34.88 -3.02
N HIS A 28 -2.63 33.66 -3.29
CA HIS A 28 -2.52 32.51 -2.38
C HIS A 28 -1.49 31.48 -2.86
N GLN A 29 -0.87 30.78 -1.90
CA GLN A 29 0.16 29.78 -2.17
C GLN A 29 -0.39 28.37 -2.47
N PHE A 30 -1.72 28.20 -2.58
CA PHE A 30 -2.36 26.92 -2.89
C PHE A 30 -2.31 26.59 -4.39
N HIS A 31 -2.27 25.29 -4.69
CA HIS A 31 -2.33 24.76 -6.04
C HIS A 31 -3.79 24.65 -6.50
N LEU A 32 -4.12 25.30 -7.62
CA LEU A 32 -5.40 25.15 -8.31
C LEU A 32 -5.18 24.17 -9.45
N VAL A 33 -5.67 22.94 -9.29
CA VAL A 33 -5.47 21.86 -10.24
C VAL A 33 -6.38 22.05 -11.45
N ASP A 34 -5.85 21.90 -12.65
CA ASP A 34 -6.64 21.91 -13.87
C ASP A 34 -7.63 20.73 -13.90
N PRO A 35 -8.79 20.87 -14.57
CA PRO A 35 -9.75 19.78 -14.67
C PRO A 35 -9.13 18.52 -15.30
N SER A 36 -9.09 17.41 -14.55
CA SER A 36 -8.56 16.13 -15.02
C SER A 36 -9.65 15.06 -15.12
N PRO A 37 -9.57 14.14 -16.10
CA PRO A 37 -10.56 13.08 -16.27
C PRO A 37 -10.34 11.90 -15.30
N TRP A 38 -9.17 11.83 -14.65
CA TRP A 38 -8.73 10.66 -13.87
C TRP A 38 -9.68 10.25 -12.73
N PRO A 39 -10.31 11.18 -11.97
CA PRO A 39 -11.28 10.78 -10.95
C PRO A 39 -12.47 10.00 -11.52
N LEU A 40 -12.99 10.41 -12.68
CA LEU A 40 -14.13 9.76 -13.32
C LEU A 40 -13.75 8.39 -13.89
N VAL A 41 -12.59 8.29 -14.54
CA VAL A 41 -12.10 7.02 -15.09
C VAL A 41 -11.76 6.04 -13.96
N ALA A 42 -11.21 6.52 -12.84
CA ALA A 42 -10.98 5.71 -11.63
C ALA A 42 -12.28 5.15 -11.06
N SER A 43 -13.34 5.96 -10.94
CA SER A 43 -14.62 5.50 -10.40
C SER A 43 -15.29 4.46 -11.29
N ILE A 44 -15.21 4.63 -12.62
CA ILE A 44 -15.68 3.63 -13.58
C ILE A 44 -14.86 2.34 -13.46
N GLY A 45 -13.53 2.45 -13.34
CA GLY A 45 -12.64 1.32 -13.12
C GLY A 45 -12.95 0.55 -11.83
N ALA A 46 -13.16 1.24 -10.72
CA ALA A 46 -13.52 0.64 -9.44
C ALA A 46 -14.89 -0.06 -9.48
N LEU A 47 -15.87 0.54 -10.16
CA LEU A 47 -17.18 -0.07 -10.37
C LEU A 47 -17.07 -1.35 -11.21
N CYS A 48 -16.33 -1.32 -12.32
CA CYS A 48 -16.09 -2.50 -13.15
C CYS A 48 -15.32 -3.59 -12.40
N LEU A 49 -14.33 -3.22 -11.57
CA LEU A 49 -13.56 -4.15 -10.76
C LEU A 49 -14.45 -4.87 -9.74
N THR A 50 -15.23 -4.12 -8.97
CA THR A 50 -16.10 -4.67 -7.91
C THR A 50 -17.25 -5.50 -8.48
N SER A 51 -17.98 -4.98 -9.48
CA SER A 51 -19.06 -5.72 -10.15
C SER A 51 -18.53 -6.95 -10.91
N GLY A 52 -17.38 -6.83 -11.58
CA GLY A 52 -16.70 -7.94 -12.24
C GLY A 52 -16.29 -9.05 -11.27
N LEU A 53 -15.76 -8.68 -10.10
CA LEU A 53 -15.39 -9.65 -9.06
C LEU A 53 -16.61 -10.41 -8.53
N VAL A 54 -17.71 -9.70 -8.25
CA VAL A 54 -18.97 -10.33 -7.81
C VAL A 54 -19.48 -11.30 -8.87
N LEU A 55 -19.51 -10.90 -10.14
CA LEU A 55 -19.95 -11.76 -11.25
C LEU A 55 -19.03 -12.97 -11.44
N TYR A 56 -17.72 -12.79 -11.24
CA TYR A 56 -16.75 -13.89 -11.29
C TYR A 56 -16.99 -14.91 -10.16
N MET A 57 -17.18 -14.44 -8.93
CA MET A 57 -17.47 -15.31 -7.77
C MET A 57 -18.80 -16.07 -7.93
N GLN A 58 -19.79 -15.44 -8.55
CA GLN A 58 -21.10 -16.05 -8.86
C GLN A 58 -21.08 -16.94 -10.12
N LYS A 59 -19.91 -17.19 -10.73
CA LYS A 59 -19.73 -18.00 -11.95
C LYS A 59 -20.56 -17.52 -13.15
N MET A 60 -20.82 -16.21 -13.23
CA MET A 60 -21.55 -15.60 -14.34
C MET A 60 -20.65 -15.46 -15.59
N ILE A 61 -21.25 -15.63 -16.77
CA ILE A 61 -20.55 -15.49 -18.05
C ILE A 61 -20.00 -14.06 -18.18
N GLY A 62 -18.71 -13.93 -18.50
CA GLY A 62 -18.05 -12.64 -18.69
C GLY A 62 -17.57 -11.95 -17.40
N GLY A 63 -17.85 -12.49 -16.22
CA GLY A 63 -17.42 -11.90 -14.94
C GLY A 63 -15.91 -11.70 -14.84
N PHE A 64 -15.12 -12.71 -15.22
CA PHE A 64 -13.66 -12.62 -15.24
C PHE A 64 -13.14 -11.53 -16.21
N SER A 65 -13.75 -11.41 -17.39
CA SER A 65 -13.36 -10.39 -18.38
C SER A 65 -13.64 -8.99 -17.85
N LEU A 66 -14.82 -8.76 -17.25
CA LEU A 66 -15.16 -7.46 -16.67
C LEU A 66 -14.24 -7.09 -15.50
N PHE A 67 -13.95 -8.06 -14.62
CA PHE A 67 -12.98 -7.91 -13.54
C PHE A 67 -11.60 -7.49 -14.07
N LEU A 68 -11.09 -8.22 -15.07
CA LEU A 68 -9.76 -7.94 -15.63
C LEU A 68 -9.70 -6.58 -16.33
N ASN A 69 -10.76 -6.18 -17.04
CA ASN A 69 -10.86 -4.85 -17.63
C ASN A 69 -10.87 -3.75 -16.56
N GLY A 70 -11.64 -3.93 -15.47
CA GLY A 70 -11.64 -3.01 -14.34
C GLY A 70 -10.28 -2.91 -13.66
N PHE A 71 -9.60 -4.04 -13.46
CA PHE A 71 -8.26 -4.11 -12.87
C PHE A 71 -7.22 -3.38 -13.72
N CYS A 72 -7.17 -3.66 -15.03
CA CYS A 72 -6.28 -2.97 -15.96
C CYS A 72 -6.57 -1.46 -16.03
N LEU A 73 -7.84 -1.05 -15.98
CA LEU A 73 -8.23 0.36 -16.00
C LEU A 73 -7.76 1.09 -14.74
N VAL A 74 -7.93 0.48 -13.56
CA VAL A 74 -7.42 1.05 -12.30
C VAL A 74 -5.89 1.20 -12.34
N LEU A 75 -5.16 0.18 -12.79
CA LEU A 75 -3.70 0.26 -12.93
C LEU A 75 -3.25 1.35 -13.91
N LEU A 76 -3.96 1.49 -15.04
CA LEU A 76 -3.69 2.55 -16.01
C LEU A 76 -3.90 3.93 -15.39
N VAL A 77 -5.02 4.14 -14.70
CA VAL A 77 -5.31 5.42 -14.05
C VAL A 77 -4.28 5.71 -12.95
N MET A 78 -3.90 4.73 -12.14
CA MET A 78 -2.84 4.88 -11.14
C MET A 78 -1.54 5.38 -11.80
N TYR A 79 -1.09 4.75 -12.88
CA TYR A 79 0.11 5.16 -13.60
C TYR A 79 0.00 6.58 -14.17
N VAL A 80 -1.07 6.87 -14.90
CA VAL A 80 -1.22 8.15 -15.61
C VAL A 80 -1.45 9.31 -14.62
N TRP A 81 -2.22 9.08 -13.57
CA TRP A 81 -2.48 10.09 -12.55
C TRP A 81 -1.20 10.42 -11.76
N TRP A 82 -0.41 9.42 -11.36
CA TRP A 82 0.87 9.70 -10.70
C TRP A 82 1.88 10.35 -11.62
N ARG A 83 1.90 10.00 -12.91
CA ARG A 83 2.72 10.72 -13.90
C ARG A 83 2.36 12.21 -13.94
N ASP A 84 1.07 12.54 -13.95
CA ASP A 84 0.61 13.92 -14.00
C ASP A 84 0.95 14.67 -12.71
N ILE A 85 0.79 14.05 -11.53
CA ILE A 85 1.23 14.63 -10.25
C ILE A 85 2.74 14.87 -10.25
N VAL A 86 3.55 13.94 -10.76
CA VAL A 86 5.00 14.13 -10.87
C VAL A 86 5.34 15.27 -11.82
N ARG A 87 4.59 15.42 -12.92
CA ARG A 87 4.77 16.51 -13.87
C ARG A 87 4.44 17.87 -13.24
N GLU A 88 3.28 17.99 -12.62
CA GLU A 88 2.83 19.21 -11.90
C GLU A 88 3.84 19.61 -10.81
N ALA A 89 4.37 18.61 -10.09
CA ALA A 89 5.34 18.83 -9.02
C ALA A 89 6.73 19.25 -9.52
N THR A 90 7.22 18.62 -10.59
CA THR A 90 8.64 18.68 -11.00
C THR A 90 8.87 19.66 -12.15
N TYR A 91 7.96 19.72 -13.11
CA TYR A 91 8.14 20.50 -14.34
C TYR A 91 7.34 21.81 -14.34
N GLU A 92 6.21 21.85 -13.62
CA GLU A 92 5.35 23.05 -13.54
C GLU A 92 5.52 23.80 -12.20
N GLU A 93 6.30 23.25 -11.27
CA GLU A 93 6.69 23.85 -9.99
C GLU A 93 5.51 24.32 -9.11
N HIS A 94 4.34 23.68 -9.24
CA HIS A 94 3.13 24.05 -8.50
C HIS A 94 3.15 23.63 -7.02
N HIS A 95 4.12 22.81 -6.60
CA HIS A 95 4.25 22.28 -5.24
C HIS A 95 4.98 23.23 -4.28
N THR A 96 4.31 24.34 -3.92
CA THR A 96 4.78 25.25 -2.88
C THR A 96 4.92 24.56 -1.51
N VAL A 97 5.62 25.19 -0.57
CA VAL A 97 5.80 24.66 0.80
C VAL A 97 4.46 24.39 1.49
N THR A 98 3.45 25.22 1.23
CA THR A 98 2.10 25.06 1.80
C THR A 98 1.41 23.82 1.23
N VAL A 99 1.54 23.57 -0.07
CA VAL A 99 1.01 22.36 -0.74
C VAL A 99 1.71 21.10 -0.22
N GLN A 100 3.04 21.12 -0.07
CA GLN A 100 3.80 19.99 0.48
C GLN A 100 3.43 19.67 1.93
N ARG A 101 3.16 20.68 2.76
CA ARG A 101 2.65 20.46 4.13
C ARG A 101 1.29 19.77 4.10
N GLY A 102 0.41 20.16 3.18
CA GLY A 102 -0.88 19.50 2.94
C GLY A 102 -0.72 18.03 2.51
N LEU A 103 0.19 17.75 1.58
CA LEU A 103 0.50 16.39 1.14
C LEU A 103 1.07 15.50 2.25
N ARG A 104 1.95 16.06 3.12
CA ARG A 104 2.45 15.35 4.31
C ARG A 104 1.32 14.99 5.27
N LEU A 105 0.41 15.93 5.54
CA LEU A 105 -0.75 15.67 6.38
C LEU A 105 -1.66 14.60 5.77
N GLY A 106 -1.91 14.66 4.46
CA GLY A 106 -2.66 13.65 3.73
C GLY A 106 -2.06 12.25 3.84
N MET A 107 -0.74 12.13 3.71
CA MET A 107 -0.03 10.84 3.86
C MET A 107 -0.13 10.31 5.29
N ILE A 108 -0.01 11.16 6.30
CA ILE A 108 -0.18 10.75 7.71
C ILE A 108 -1.60 10.23 7.94
N LEU A 109 -2.62 10.94 7.47
CA LEU A 109 -4.02 10.52 7.61
C LEU A 109 -4.29 9.19 6.89
N PHE A 110 -3.71 8.99 5.71
CA PHE A 110 -3.77 7.72 4.98
C PHE A 110 -3.13 6.56 5.77
N ILE A 111 -1.93 6.76 6.34
CA ILE A 111 -1.29 5.74 7.18
C ILE A 111 -2.15 5.43 8.42
N VAL A 112 -2.73 6.46 9.05
CA VAL A 112 -3.61 6.26 10.22
C VAL A 112 -4.85 5.43 9.85
N SER A 113 -5.46 5.63 8.68
CA SER A 113 -6.58 4.79 8.24
C SER A 113 -6.15 3.33 8.00
N GLU A 114 -4.96 3.10 7.45
CA GLU A 114 -4.43 1.74 7.27
C GLU A 114 -4.17 1.06 8.62
N ILE A 115 -3.59 1.76 9.59
CA ILE A 115 -3.41 1.22 10.95
C ILE A 115 -4.77 0.80 11.54
N MET A 116 -5.80 1.65 11.45
CA MET A 116 -7.15 1.32 11.95
C MET A 116 -7.77 0.12 11.19
N PHE A 117 -7.54 0.01 9.88
CA PHE A 117 -7.95 -1.15 9.10
C PHE A 117 -7.29 -2.43 9.62
N PHE A 118 -5.97 -2.42 9.87
CA PHE A 118 -5.27 -3.57 10.46
C PHE A 118 -5.78 -3.91 11.87
N PHE A 119 -6.09 -2.92 12.71
CA PHE A 119 -6.69 -3.15 14.04
C PHE A 119 -8.00 -3.96 13.97
N ALA A 120 -8.77 -3.84 12.88
CA ALA A 120 -9.98 -4.64 12.69
C ALA A 120 -9.70 -6.15 12.50
N PHE A 121 -8.57 -6.53 11.89
CA PHE A 121 -8.14 -7.93 11.76
C PHE A 121 -7.54 -8.48 13.06
N PHE A 122 -6.91 -7.60 13.86
CA PHE A 122 -6.42 -7.96 15.20
C PHE A 122 -7.54 -7.98 16.27
N GLY A 123 -8.71 -7.39 15.99
CA GLY A 123 -9.88 -7.38 16.87
C GLY A 123 -10.51 -8.76 17.15
N VAL A 124 -10.08 -9.82 16.45
CA VAL A 124 -10.48 -11.22 16.71
C VAL A 124 -9.48 -11.94 17.65
N PHE A 125 -8.28 -11.41 17.87
CA PHE A 125 -7.25 -11.99 18.74
C PHE A 125 -7.40 -11.64 20.24
N PHE A 126 -8.21 -10.63 20.61
CA PHE A 126 -8.21 -10.06 21.98
C PHE A 126 -9.41 -10.40 22.86
N THR A 127 -10.31 -11.29 22.46
CA THR A 127 -11.61 -11.47 23.14
C THR A 127 -11.74 -12.76 23.98
N GLN A 128 -10.64 -13.38 24.42
CA GLN A 128 -10.70 -14.67 25.15
C GLN A 128 -9.62 -14.87 26.21
N VAL A 129 -9.39 -13.93 27.13
CA VAL A 129 -8.68 -14.32 28.36
C VAL A 129 -9.10 -13.45 29.53
N MET A 130 -9.80 -14.04 30.50
CA MET A 130 -9.42 -13.71 31.87
C MET A 130 -9.74 -14.86 32.85
N ILE A 131 -8.70 -15.65 33.09
CA ILE A 131 -8.31 -16.29 34.35
C ILE A 131 -9.04 -17.56 34.84
N TYR A 132 -10.32 -17.81 34.56
CA TYR A 132 -11.00 -18.98 35.18
C TYR A 132 -10.98 -20.30 34.38
N THR A 133 -10.65 -20.28 33.09
CA THR A 133 -10.66 -21.47 32.21
C THR A 133 -9.42 -22.36 32.33
N LEU A 134 -8.31 -21.81 32.85
CA LEU A 134 -6.99 -22.48 32.86
C LEU A 134 -6.88 -23.70 33.78
N VAL A 135 -7.71 -23.77 34.84
CA VAL A 135 -7.65 -24.89 35.81
C VAL A 135 -8.55 -26.06 35.40
N LEU A 136 -9.70 -25.75 34.78
CA LEU A 136 -10.68 -26.74 34.34
C LEU A 136 -10.28 -27.40 33.01
N ALA A 137 -9.60 -26.68 32.12
CA ALA A 137 -9.14 -27.20 30.83
C ALA A 137 -8.02 -28.23 30.97
N SER A 138 -7.05 -28.04 31.89
CA SER A 138 -5.94 -28.98 32.11
C SER A 138 -6.41 -30.37 32.56
N LEU A 139 -7.53 -30.45 33.28
CA LEU A 139 -8.09 -31.73 33.72
C LEU A 139 -8.83 -32.46 32.57
N PHE A 140 -9.42 -31.70 31.65
CA PHE A 140 -10.15 -32.21 30.49
C PHE A 140 -9.19 -32.68 29.37
N THR A 141 -8.10 -31.93 29.11
CA THR A 141 -7.08 -32.25 28.10
C THR A 141 -6.39 -33.60 28.34
N TYR A 142 -6.24 -34.03 29.61
CA TYR A 142 -5.68 -35.35 29.93
C TYR A 142 -6.56 -36.50 29.41
N PHE A 143 -7.88 -36.37 29.52
CA PHE A 143 -8.81 -37.40 29.06
C PHE A 143 -9.06 -37.32 27.54
N GLN A 144 -9.02 -36.14 26.93
CA GLN A 144 -9.25 -35.98 25.48
C GLN A 144 -8.06 -36.43 24.63
N GLY A 145 -6.84 -36.37 25.18
CA GLY A 145 -5.63 -36.86 24.52
C GLY A 145 -5.62 -38.37 24.27
N LEU A 146 -6.35 -39.16 25.06
CA LEU A 146 -6.44 -40.62 24.83
C LEU A 146 -7.38 -40.96 23.67
N GLU A 147 -8.36 -40.11 23.37
CA GLU A 147 -9.35 -40.33 22.31
C GLU A 147 -8.78 -40.00 20.92
N TYR A 148 -7.96 -38.94 20.82
CA TYR A 148 -7.42 -38.47 19.54
C TYR A 148 -6.37 -39.39 18.93
N VAL A 149 -5.63 -40.15 19.75
CA VAL A 149 -4.64 -41.13 19.24
C VAL A 149 -5.33 -42.31 18.53
N THR A 150 -6.63 -42.47 18.71
CA THR A 150 -7.42 -43.53 18.06
C THR A 150 -8.22 -43.11 16.83
N ALA A 151 -8.17 -41.84 16.37
CA ALA A 151 -9.10 -41.32 15.35
C ALA A 151 -8.48 -41.01 13.95
N PRO A 152 -9.21 -41.12 12.79
CA PRO A 152 -8.58 -41.19 11.46
C PRO A 152 -9.00 -40.12 10.36
N PHE A 153 -8.89 -38.78 10.53
CA PHE A 153 -9.25 -37.73 9.48
C PHE A 153 -8.58 -36.29 9.60
N ASP A 154 -8.75 -35.30 8.64
CA ASP A 154 -7.83 -34.13 8.30
C ASP A 154 -8.40 -32.71 7.73
N ILE A 155 -7.51 -31.68 7.64
CA ILE A 155 -7.37 -30.23 7.19
C ILE A 155 -8.47 -29.21 6.73
N THR A 156 -9.78 -29.40 6.78
CA THR A 156 -10.76 -28.30 6.44
C THR A 156 -11.06 -27.30 7.58
N ASP A 157 -10.10 -27.04 8.45
CA ASP A 157 -10.42 -26.86 9.87
C ASP A 157 -10.13 -25.44 10.43
N GLY A 158 -11.06 -24.50 10.23
CA GLY A 158 -11.33 -23.43 11.21
C GLY A 158 -10.74 -22.02 11.01
N ILE A 159 -10.99 -21.16 12.02
CA ILE A 159 -10.83 -19.70 11.98
C ILE A 159 -9.35 -19.26 11.89
N TYR A 160 -8.42 -20.00 12.50
CA TYR A 160 -7.00 -19.63 12.59
C TYR A 160 -6.32 -19.51 11.22
N GLY A 161 -6.47 -20.51 10.34
CA GLY A 161 -5.88 -20.49 9.00
C GLY A 161 -6.39 -19.33 8.15
N SER A 162 -7.70 -19.03 8.22
CA SER A 162 -8.29 -17.90 7.48
C SER A 162 -7.76 -16.54 7.94
N CYS A 163 -7.60 -16.32 9.26
CA CYS A 163 -7.02 -15.10 9.81
C CYS A 163 -5.53 -14.96 9.49
N PHE A 164 -4.77 -16.05 9.56
CA PHE A 164 -3.36 -16.08 9.24
C PHE A 164 -3.09 -15.63 7.79
N TYR A 165 -3.70 -16.29 6.81
CA TYR A 165 -3.45 -15.99 5.40
C TYR A 165 -3.99 -14.62 4.98
N MET A 166 -5.11 -14.17 5.56
CA MET A 166 -5.64 -12.84 5.27
C MET A 166 -4.74 -11.75 5.84
N ALA A 167 -4.29 -11.85 7.10
CA ALA A 167 -3.44 -10.84 7.72
C ALA A 167 -2.05 -10.77 7.09
N THR A 168 -1.40 -11.93 6.90
CA THR A 168 -0.06 -12.00 6.29
C THR A 168 -0.09 -11.70 4.79
N GLY A 169 -1.12 -12.14 4.06
CA GLY A 169 -1.30 -11.86 2.64
C GLY A 169 -1.56 -10.38 2.35
N PHE A 170 -2.41 -9.73 3.16
CA PHE A 170 -2.66 -8.29 3.02
C PHE A 170 -1.41 -7.46 3.37
N HIS A 171 -0.66 -7.86 4.42
CA HIS A 171 0.64 -7.28 4.71
C HIS A 171 1.65 -7.48 3.56
N GLY A 172 1.71 -8.67 2.97
CA GLY A 172 2.56 -8.94 1.81
C GLY A 172 2.21 -8.06 0.60
N PHE A 173 0.93 -7.78 0.37
CA PHE A 173 0.50 -6.80 -0.63
C PHE A 173 1.02 -5.38 -0.32
N HIS A 174 1.04 -4.97 0.95
CA HIS A 174 1.59 -3.67 1.36
C HIS A 174 3.10 -3.58 1.14
N VAL A 175 3.84 -4.66 1.43
CA VAL A 175 5.28 -4.75 1.12
C VAL A 175 5.50 -4.57 -0.39
N PHE A 176 4.70 -5.25 -1.22
CA PHE A 176 4.76 -5.11 -2.67
C PHE A 176 4.50 -3.67 -3.13
N VAL A 177 3.45 -3.01 -2.64
CA VAL A 177 3.19 -1.59 -2.94
C VAL A 177 4.33 -0.69 -2.47
N GLY A 178 4.87 -0.93 -1.27
CA GLY A 178 5.99 -0.17 -0.72
C GLY A 178 7.26 -0.30 -1.55
N THR A 179 7.57 -1.50 -2.06
CA THR A 179 8.75 -1.72 -2.91
C THR A 179 8.64 -0.97 -4.24
N ILE A 180 7.45 -0.94 -4.84
CA ILE A 180 7.20 -0.13 -6.05
C ILE A 180 7.40 1.36 -5.74
N ALA A 181 6.88 1.87 -4.61
CA ALA A 181 7.03 3.27 -4.23
C ALA A 181 8.50 3.69 -4.01
N LEU A 182 9.30 2.82 -3.38
CA LEU A 182 10.74 3.01 -3.22
C LEU A 182 11.49 2.93 -4.57
N LEU A 183 11.14 1.98 -5.43
CA LEU A 183 11.73 1.86 -6.76
C LEU A 183 11.47 3.11 -7.61
N ILE A 184 10.23 3.63 -7.62
CA ILE A 184 9.90 4.88 -8.30
C ILE A 184 10.72 6.03 -7.72
N SER A 185 10.82 6.14 -6.39
CA SER A 185 11.63 7.18 -5.75
C SER A 185 13.10 7.09 -6.14
N PHE A 186 13.66 5.88 -6.19
CA PHE A 186 15.03 5.63 -6.62
C PHE A 186 15.27 6.05 -8.09
N ILE A 187 14.35 5.68 -9.00
CA ILE A 187 14.42 6.11 -10.41
C ILE A 187 14.39 7.64 -10.50
N ARG A 188 13.52 8.31 -9.73
CA ARG A 188 13.43 9.78 -9.70
C ARG A 188 14.70 10.45 -9.16
N ILE A 189 15.38 9.83 -8.21
CA ILE A 189 16.69 10.30 -7.70
C ILE A 189 17.76 10.18 -8.79
N ILE A 190 17.84 9.04 -9.50
CA ILE A 190 18.79 8.86 -10.60
C ILE A 190 18.55 9.87 -11.72
N MET A 191 17.29 10.17 -12.02
CA MET A 191 16.90 11.16 -13.03
C MET A 191 17.10 12.62 -12.56
N GLY A 192 17.56 12.85 -11.33
CA GLY A 192 17.79 14.20 -10.80
C GLY A 192 16.52 15.00 -10.52
N GLN A 193 15.37 14.34 -10.38
CA GLN A 193 14.06 14.99 -10.20
C GLN A 193 13.77 15.40 -8.74
N GLN A 194 14.67 15.08 -7.80
CA GLN A 194 14.52 15.41 -6.39
C GLN A 194 15.69 16.29 -5.94
N THR A 195 15.39 17.31 -5.14
CA THR A 195 16.40 18.20 -4.56
C THR A 195 16.46 18.02 -3.04
N THR A 196 17.48 18.58 -2.39
CA THR A 196 17.64 18.52 -0.92
C THR A 196 16.53 19.25 -0.15
N THR A 197 15.75 20.09 -0.83
CA THR A 197 14.65 20.85 -0.25
C THR A 197 13.28 20.40 -0.77
N HIS A 198 13.24 19.65 -1.88
CA HIS A 198 12.02 19.22 -2.56
C HIS A 198 12.08 17.72 -2.92
N HIS A 199 11.76 16.89 -1.93
CA HIS A 199 11.85 15.42 -2.01
C HIS A 199 10.66 14.69 -1.34
N PHE A 200 9.48 15.31 -1.30
CA PHE A 200 8.30 14.75 -0.63
C PHE A 200 7.97 13.31 -1.07
N GLY A 201 8.07 12.99 -2.37
CA GLY A 201 7.77 11.63 -2.86
C GLY A 201 8.68 10.54 -2.28
N PHE A 202 9.93 10.89 -1.94
CA PHE A 202 10.85 9.99 -1.24
C PHE A 202 10.54 9.93 0.26
N GLU A 203 10.26 11.08 0.90
CA GLU A 203 9.81 11.14 2.31
C GLU A 203 8.58 10.23 2.53
N SER A 204 7.58 10.33 1.64
CA SER A 204 6.35 9.53 1.74
C SER A 204 6.60 8.03 1.57
N ALA A 205 7.51 7.66 0.67
CA ALA A 205 7.89 6.26 0.47
C ALA A 205 8.60 5.67 1.69
N ILE A 206 9.50 6.43 2.33
CA ILE A 206 10.14 6.02 3.59
C ILE A 206 9.12 5.87 4.72
N TRP A 207 8.20 6.83 4.87
CA TRP A 207 7.16 6.74 5.90
C TRP A 207 6.26 5.52 5.72
N TYR A 208 5.86 5.23 4.48
CA TYR A 208 5.11 4.02 4.17
C TYR A 208 5.91 2.75 4.47
N TRP A 209 7.21 2.75 4.15
CA TRP A 209 8.09 1.61 4.45
C TRP A 209 8.22 1.34 5.95
N HIS A 210 8.45 2.37 6.76
CA HIS A 210 8.47 2.22 8.22
C HIS A 210 7.13 1.77 8.80
N PHE A 211 6.00 2.21 8.22
CA PHE A 211 4.69 1.70 8.59
C PHE A 211 4.58 0.19 8.34
N VAL A 212 5.00 -0.27 7.15
CA VAL A 212 5.02 -1.69 6.80
C VAL A 212 5.89 -2.48 7.79
N ASP A 213 7.09 -1.98 8.13
CA ASP A 213 7.98 -2.61 9.11
C ASP A 213 7.33 -2.73 10.50
N VAL A 214 6.65 -1.68 10.97
CA VAL A 214 5.96 -1.71 12.28
C VAL A 214 4.83 -2.73 12.27
N VAL A 215 3.99 -2.76 11.23
CA VAL A 215 2.93 -3.77 11.09
C VAL A 215 3.51 -5.18 11.07
N TRP A 216 4.66 -5.37 10.41
CA TRP A 216 5.36 -6.66 10.42
C TRP A 216 5.82 -7.06 11.82
N LEU A 217 6.40 -6.14 12.61
CA LEU A 217 6.78 -6.44 13.99
C LEU A 217 5.58 -6.88 14.83
N PHE A 218 4.43 -6.20 14.68
CA PHE A 218 3.19 -6.61 15.35
C PHE A 218 2.70 -7.97 14.87
N LEU A 219 2.67 -8.24 13.56
CA LEU A 219 2.29 -9.55 13.02
C LEU A 219 3.25 -10.64 13.48
N PHE A 220 4.55 -10.38 13.47
CA PHE A 220 5.58 -11.30 13.90
C PHE A 220 5.43 -11.67 15.37
N ILE A 221 5.27 -10.68 16.26
CA ILE A 221 5.09 -10.94 17.69
C ILE A 221 3.78 -11.69 17.95
N ASN A 222 2.68 -11.32 17.32
CA ASN A 222 1.37 -11.91 17.62
C ASN A 222 1.13 -13.27 16.94
N ILE A 223 1.53 -13.43 15.68
CA ILE A 223 1.27 -14.63 14.88
C ILE A 223 2.46 -15.60 14.94
N TYR A 224 3.68 -15.10 14.75
CA TYR A 224 4.85 -15.97 14.58
C TYR A 224 5.60 -16.28 15.87
N TRP A 225 5.61 -15.36 16.82
CA TRP A 225 6.20 -15.60 18.14
C TRP A 225 5.13 -16.15 19.06
N TRP A 226 4.16 -15.33 19.47
CA TRP A 226 3.11 -15.73 20.42
C TRP A 226 2.19 -16.83 19.86
N GLY A 227 1.83 -16.78 18.57
CA GLY A 227 1.04 -17.83 17.93
C GLY A 227 1.77 -19.17 17.72
N ASN A 228 3.11 -19.19 17.69
CA ASN A 228 3.91 -20.43 17.65
C ASN A 228 4.53 -20.81 19.01
N LEU A 229 4.32 -20.01 20.06
CA LEU A 229 4.72 -20.33 21.43
C LEU A 229 3.78 -21.36 22.08
N GLU A 230 2.80 -21.89 21.34
CA GLU A 230 2.24 -23.17 21.71
C GLU A 230 3.38 -24.20 21.82
N PRO A 231 3.53 -24.91 22.96
CA PRO A 231 4.68 -25.77 23.26
C PRO A 231 4.93 -26.95 22.29
N ASN A 232 4.11 -27.11 21.24
CA ASN A 232 4.02 -28.34 20.46
C ASN A 232 4.94 -28.37 19.22
N ASN A 233 5.59 -27.26 18.83
CA ASN A 233 6.59 -27.28 17.74
C ASN A 233 8.02 -27.58 18.21
N LEU A 234 8.28 -27.61 19.53
CA LEU A 234 9.60 -27.97 20.09
C LEU A 234 9.76 -29.47 20.37
N SER A 235 8.67 -30.25 20.38
CA SER A 235 8.73 -31.70 20.60
C SER A 235 8.97 -32.51 19.32
N ALA A 236 8.75 -31.93 18.14
CA ALA A 236 8.95 -32.64 16.86
C ALA A 236 10.44 -32.78 16.45
N THR A 237 11.34 -32.01 17.07
CA THR A 237 12.78 -32.04 16.76
C THR A 237 13.62 -32.85 17.75
N VAL A 238 13.00 -33.46 18.78
CA VAL A 238 13.74 -34.15 19.85
C VAL A 238 13.40 -35.64 19.96
N LEU A 239 12.39 -36.17 19.24
CA LEU A 239 12.06 -37.60 19.26
C LEU A 239 11.83 -38.25 17.87
N LEU A 240 12.63 -37.86 16.87
CA LEU A 240 13.08 -38.70 15.74
C LEU A 240 14.51 -38.28 15.37
#